data_AF-A0A7K1KW32-F1
#
_entry.id   AF-A0A7K1KW32-F1
#
_cell.length_a   1.000
_cell.length_b   1.000
_cell.length_c   1.000
_cell.angle_alpha   90.00
_cell.angle_beta   90.00
_cell.angle_gamma   90.00
#
_symmetry.space_group_name_H-M   'P 1'
#
loop_
_entity.id
_entity.type
_entity.pdbx_description
1 polymer ?
#
loop_
_entity_poly.entity_id
_entity_poly.type
_entity_poly.pdbx_seq_one_letter_code
_entity_poly.pdbx_strand_id
1 'polypeptide(L)'
;MRARWRHWTSRVRRAWLRWRTDGQRETAIRYLDMLADALEARGWRCARTYRPVVIVVRTPLLRVYDDDGVPTMLSVLAVPGGRWGVCEAPRGRGGFLCHCGGDGGEMARMVEWFLRERMALRRAEARR
;
A
#
# COMPACT_ATOMS: atom_id res chain seq x y z
N MET A 1 -4.29 -33.63 -4.45
CA MET A 1 -5.15 -33.42 -3.26
C MET A 1 -5.52 -31.95 -3.14
N ARG A 2 -6.80 -31.59 -3.36
CA ARG A 2 -7.30 -30.19 -3.30
C ARG A 2 -8.14 -30.03 -2.02
N ALA A 3 -7.63 -29.29 -1.04
CA ALA A 3 -8.40 -28.96 0.16
C ALA A 3 -9.40 -27.82 -0.15
N ARG A 4 -10.67 -28.20 -0.14
CA ARG A 4 -11.86 -27.38 -0.41
C ARG A 4 -12.23 -26.58 0.84
N TRP A 5 -11.73 -25.35 0.97
CA TRP A 5 -12.13 -24.41 2.04
C TRP A 5 -13.11 -23.35 1.49
N ARG A 6 -14.35 -23.75 1.23
CA ARG A 6 -15.53 -22.86 1.29
C ARG A 6 -16.09 -23.18 2.68
N HIS A 7 -16.24 -22.29 3.66
CA HIS A 7 -16.99 -21.04 3.69
C HIS A 7 -16.54 -20.26 4.93
N TRP A 8 -15.54 -19.40 4.79
CA TRP A 8 -15.21 -18.42 5.84
C TRP A 8 -16.15 -17.23 5.65
N THR A 9 -16.92 -16.86 6.68
CA THR A 9 -17.72 -15.62 6.62
C THR A 9 -16.79 -14.43 6.36
N SER A 10 -17.28 -13.44 5.61
CA SER A 10 -16.47 -12.26 5.23
C SER A 10 -15.83 -11.56 6.44
N ARG A 11 -16.44 -11.64 7.64
CA ARG A 11 -15.91 -11.11 8.89
C ARG A 11 -14.69 -11.88 9.41
N VAL A 12 -14.76 -13.21 9.49
CA VAL A 12 -13.65 -14.01 10.02
C VAL A 12 -12.41 -13.88 9.11
N ARG A 13 -12.61 -13.90 7.78
CA ARG A 13 -11.53 -13.64 6.82
C ARG A 13 -10.89 -12.26 7.00
N ARG A 14 -11.70 -11.21 7.22
CA ARG A 14 -11.19 -9.85 7.48
C ARG A 14 -10.44 -9.76 8.81
N ALA A 15 -10.94 -10.42 9.86
CA ALA A 15 -10.28 -10.46 11.16
C ALA A 15 -8.91 -11.15 11.08
N TRP A 16 -8.85 -12.31 10.41
CA TRP A 16 -7.60 -13.03 10.17
C TRP A 16 -6.59 -12.21 9.38
N LEU A 17 -7.03 -11.53 8.31
CA LEU A 17 -6.14 -10.66 7.53
C LEU A 17 -5.62 -9.47 8.36
N ARG A 18 -6.46 -8.88 9.22
CA ARG A 18 -6.04 -7.81 10.15
C ARG A 18 -4.97 -8.31 11.11
N TRP A 19 -5.23 -9.45 11.77
CA TRP A 19 -4.26 -10.09 12.66
C TRP A 19 -2.92 -10.36 11.95
N ARG A 20 -2.95 -10.82 10.69
CA ARG A 20 -1.74 -11.00 9.89
C ARG A 20 -0.99 -9.70 9.59
N THR A 21 -1.70 -8.62 9.29
CA THR A 21 -1.06 -7.31 9.09
C THR A 21 -0.39 -6.85 10.37
N ASP A 22 -1.08 -6.95 11.51
CA ASP A 22 -0.60 -6.45 12.79
C ASP A 22 0.58 -7.29 13.31
N GLY A 23 0.51 -8.62 13.16
CA GLY A 23 1.56 -9.56 13.59
C GLY A 23 2.78 -9.64 12.67
N GLN A 24 2.77 -9.00 11.50
CA GLN A 24 3.88 -9.05 10.53
C GLN A 24 4.26 -7.65 10.02
N ARG A 25 4.27 -6.66 10.92
CA ARG A 25 4.59 -5.26 10.63
C ARG A 25 5.90 -5.08 9.86
N GLU A 26 6.95 -5.81 10.20
CA GLU A 26 8.26 -5.74 9.53
C GLU A 26 8.19 -6.13 8.05
N THR A 27 7.33 -7.08 7.70
CA THR A 27 7.12 -7.46 6.30
C THR A 27 6.45 -6.33 5.52
N ALA A 28 5.47 -5.64 6.12
CA ALA A 28 4.88 -4.46 5.50
C ALA A 28 5.91 -3.34 5.31
N ILE A 29 6.76 -3.10 6.31
CA ILE A 29 7.84 -2.10 6.23
C ILE A 29 8.81 -2.41 5.10
N ARG A 30 9.30 -3.66 5.01
CA ARG A 30 10.23 -4.05 3.94
C ARG A 30 9.66 -3.79 2.55
N TYR A 31 8.39 -4.11 2.31
CA TYR A 31 7.75 -3.82 1.03
C TYR A 31 7.54 -2.33 0.79
N LEU A 32 7.29 -1.54 1.83
CA LEU A 32 7.18 -0.09 1.72
C LEU A 32 8.53 0.59 1.49
N ASP A 33 9.62 0.10 2.08
CA ASP A 33 10.97 0.59 1.82
C ASP A 33 11.34 0.30 0.36
N MET A 34 11.15 -0.94 -0.10
CA MET A 34 11.39 -1.32 -1.50
C MET A 34 10.57 -0.48 -2.49
N LEU A 35 9.29 -0.21 -2.17
CA LEU A 35 8.45 0.66 -3.00
C LEU A 35 8.94 2.11 -2.98
N ALA A 36 9.32 2.62 -1.81
CA ALA A 36 9.80 3.99 -1.67
C ALA A 36 11.09 4.20 -2.48
N ASP A 37 12.06 3.30 -2.36
CA ASP A 37 13.33 3.36 -3.09
C ASP A 37 13.08 3.35 -4.61
N ALA A 38 12.20 2.47 -5.08
CA ALA A 38 11.85 2.35 -6.50
C ALA A 38 11.06 3.56 -7.03
N LEU A 39 10.23 4.21 -6.20
CA LEU A 39 9.52 5.44 -6.58
C LEU A 39 10.46 6.66 -6.56
N GLU A 40 11.36 6.76 -5.58
CA GLU A 40 12.37 7.81 -5.49
C GLU A 40 13.32 7.76 -6.69
N ALA A 41 13.74 6.55 -7.12
CA ALA A 41 14.51 6.36 -8.35
C ALA A 41 13.76 6.82 -9.62
N ARG A 42 12.43 7.00 -9.55
CA ARG A 42 11.57 7.51 -10.63
C ARG A 42 11.19 8.98 -10.45
N GLY A 43 11.79 9.68 -9.48
CA GLY A 43 11.59 11.12 -9.24
C GLY A 43 10.44 11.46 -8.29
N TRP A 44 9.81 10.48 -7.64
CA TRP A 44 8.75 10.76 -6.68
C TRP A 44 9.32 11.08 -5.29
N ARG A 45 8.75 12.08 -4.63
CA ARG A 45 9.10 12.39 -3.24
C ARG A 45 8.33 11.49 -2.28
N CYS A 46 9.04 10.72 -1.47
CA CYS A 46 8.47 9.79 -0.50
C CYS A 46 8.79 10.19 0.94
N ALA A 47 7.83 10.03 1.85
CA ALA A 47 8.05 10.13 3.30
C ALA A 47 7.61 8.83 4.00
N ARG A 48 8.60 8.16 4.60
CA ARG A 48 8.45 6.87 5.30
C ARG A 48 7.99 7.12 6.74
N THR A 49 6.67 7.19 6.99
CA THR A 49 6.14 7.59 8.31
C THR A 49 6.16 6.46 9.35
N TYR A 50 6.74 5.30 9.01
CA TYR A 50 6.79 4.10 9.85
C TYR A 50 8.14 3.88 10.55
N ARG A 51 9.15 4.71 10.22
CA ARG A 51 10.40 4.77 10.97
C ARG A 51 10.14 5.56 12.25
N PRO A 52 10.26 4.93 13.44
CA PRO A 52 9.85 5.56 14.68
C PRO A 52 10.78 6.74 15.00
N VAL A 53 10.18 7.87 15.39
CA VAL A 53 10.87 8.92 16.16
C VAL A 53 10.37 8.92 17.61
N VAL A 54 9.08 8.64 17.85
CA VAL A 54 8.48 8.64 19.21
C VAL A 54 7.29 7.66 19.39
N ILE A 55 6.50 7.35 18.35
CA ILE A 55 5.26 6.54 18.46
C ILE A 55 5.24 5.40 17.44
N VAL A 56 4.92 4.18 17.89
CA VAL A 56 4.72 3.02 17.01
C VAL A 56 3.36 3.14 16.33
N VAL A 57 3.35 3.52 15.05
CA VAL A 57 2.14 3.50 14.22
C VAL A 57 1.76 2.04 13.93
N ARG A 58 0.51 1.66 14.25
CA ARG A 58 -0.01 0.29 14.05
C ARG A 58 0.11 -0.19 12.61
N THR A 59 -0.29 0.65 11.67
CA THR A 59 -0.18 0.36 10.24
C THR A 59 0.93 1.23 9.64
N PRO A 60 2.01 0.63 9.10
CA PRO A 60 3.04 1.37 8.38
C PRO A 60 2.45 2.13 7.18
N LEU A 61 2.71 3.43 7.08
CA LEU A 61 2.25 4.27 5.98
C LEU A 61 3.42 4.90 5.22
N LEU A 62 3.31 4.89 3.90
CA LEU A 62 4.17 5.65 3.00
C LEU A 62 3.37 6.82 2.44
N ARG A 63 3.90 8.04 2.57
CA ARG A 63 3.35 9.21 1.88
C ARG A 63 4.13 9.42 0.59
N VAL A 64 3.44 9.48 -0.53
CA VAL A 64 4.03 9.84 -1.83
C VAL A 64 3.43 11.16 -2.27
N TYR A 65 4.28 12.14 -2.52
CA TYR A 65 3.86 13.50 -2.86
C TYR A 65 3.87 13.69 -4.37
N ASP A 66 2.81 14.31 -4.89
CA ASP A 66 2.83 14.90 -6.23
C ASP A 66 3.55 16.25 -6.24
N ASP A 67 3.74 16.81 -7.43
CA ASP A 67 4.39 18.13 -7.65
C ASP A 67 3.62 19.26 -6.96
N ASP A 68 2.31 19.08 -6.79
CA ASP A 68 1.41 20.02 -6.12
C ASP A 68 1.50 19.89 -4.57
N GLY A 69 2.35 18.99 -4.06
CA GLY A 69 2.61 18.79 -2.64
C GLY A 69 1.52 18.04 -1.89
N VAL A 70 0.53 17.47 -2.58
CA VAL A 70 -0.58 16.73 -1.98
C VAL A 70 -0.20 15.25 -1.80
N PRO A 71 -0.11 14.74 -0.56
CA PRO A 71 0.32 13.36 -0.34
C PRO A 71 -0.80 12.36 -0.67
N THR A 72 -0.42 11.28 -1.35
CA THR A 72 -1.18 10.04 -1.41
C THR A 72 -0.60 9.06 -0.38
N MET A 73 -1.47 8.53 0.49
CA MET A 73 -1.05 7.61 1.56
C MET A 73 -1.22 6.17 1.11
N LEU A 74 -0.14 5.40 1.16
CA LEU A 74 -0.09 3.99 0.82
C LEU A 74 0.23 3.14 2.05
N SER A 75 -0.28 1.93 2.08
CA SER A 75 -0.01 0.91 3.09
C SER A 75 0.24 -0.43 2.40
N VAL A 76 1.00 -1.30 3.04
CA VAL A 76 1.08 -2.71 2.64
C VAL A 76 0.26 -3.57 3.60
N LEU A 77 -0.70 -4.31 3.07
CA LEU A 77 -1.64 -5.11 3.86
C LEU A 77 -1.58 -6.58 3.44
N ALA A 78 -1.78 -7.49 4.40
CA ALA A 78 -1.98 -8.89 4.08
C ALA A 78 -3.28 -9.04 3.26
N VAL A 79 -3.22 -9.78 2.16
CA VAL A 79 -4.34 -10.04 1.25
C VAL A 79 -4.61 -11.55 1.16
N PRO A 80 -5.77 -11.97 0.62
CA PRO A 80 -6.12 -13.37 0.48
C PRO A 80 -5.07 -14.20 -0.29
N GLY A 81 -4.96 -15.49 0.04
CA GLY A 81 -3.96 -16.38 -0.57
C GLY A 81 -2.56 -16.27 0.07
N GLY A 82 -2.47 -15.66 1.25
CA GLY A 82 -1.23 -15.56 2.02
C GLY A 82 -0.24 -14.50 1.54
N ARG A 83 -0.62 -13.72 0.53
CA ARG A 83 0.17 -12.67 -0.10
C ARG A 83 0.04 -11.33 0.62
N TRP A 84 0.79 -10.36 0.14
CA TRP A 84 0.72 -8.95 0.54
C TRP A 84 0.31 -8.09 -0.66
N GLY A 85 -0.18 -6.88 -0.41
CA GLY A 85 -0.55 -5.95 -1.46
C GLY A 85 -0.38 -4.51 -1.04
N VAL A 86 -0.02 -3.67 -2.01
CA VAL A 86 -0.03 -2.21 -1.85
C VAL A 86 -1.48 -1.75 -1.94
N CYS A 87 -1.88 -0.92 -0.99
CA CYS A 87 -3.22 -0.37 -0.91
C CYS A 87 -3.18 1.14 -0.65
N GLU A 88 -4.13 1.89 -1.19
CA GLU A 88 -4.44 3.24 -0.73
C GLU A 88 -4.97 3.19 0.70
N ALA A 89 -4.27 3.85 1.62
CA ALA A 89 -4.51 3.72 3.05
C ALA A 89 -5.93 4.13 3.50
N PRO A 90 -6.51 5.27 3.05
CA PRO A 90 -7.89 5.63 3.34
C PRO A 90 -8.94 4.55 3.02
N ARG A 91 -8.67 3.72 2.01
CA ARG A 91 -9.60 2.65 1.57
C ARG A 91 -9.25 1.28 2.14
N GLY A 92 -8.15 1.17 2.89
CA GLY A 92 -7.63 -0.09 3.40
C GLY A 92 -7.54 -1.15 2.28
N ARG A 93 -8.03 -2.37 2.52
CA ARG A 93 -8.04 -3.43 1.49
C ARG A 93 -8.96 -3.17 0.30
N GLY A 94 -9.90 -2.22 0.40
CA GLY A 94 -10.73 -1.79 -0.73
C GLY A 94 -9.98 -0.92 -1.73
N GLY A 95 -8.83 -0.35 -1.34
CA GLY A 95 -7.94 0.41 -2.21
C GLY A 95 -6.76 -0.39 -2.73
N PHE A 96 -6.93 -1.71 -2.91
CA PHE A 96 -5.86 -2.58 -3.44
C PHE A 96 -5.40 -2.11 -4.82
N LEU A 97 -4.08 -1.95 -4.98
CA LEU A 97 -3.46 -1.50 -6.23
C LEU A 97 -2.76 -2.67 -6.94
N CYS A 98 -1.87 -3.36 -6.23
CA CYS A 98 -1.10 -4.47 -6.78
C CYS A 98 -0.64 -5.44 -5.69
N HIS A 99 -0.28 -6.66 -6.11
CA HIS A 99 0.34 -7.63 -5.22
C HIS A 99 1.79 -7.24 -4.92
N CYS A 100 2.23 -7.51 -3.69
CA CYS A 100 3.64 -7.50 -3.36
C CYS A 100 4.27 -8.86 -3.69
N GLY A 101 5.54 -8.83 -4.06
CA GLY A 101 6.29 -9.99 -4.55
C GLY A 101 6.68 -9.79 -6.01
N GLY A 102 7.91 -10.13 -6.35
CA GLY A 102 8.57 -9.67 -7.58
C GLY A 102 9.51 -8.50 -7.31
N ASP A 103 9.93 -7.82 -8.38
CA ASP A 103 10.84 -6.68 -8.33
C ASP A 103 10.12 -5.38 -7.85
N GLY A 104 10.82 -4.55 -7.07
CA GLY A 104 10.33 -3.25 -6.63
C GLY A 104 9.95 -2.33 -7.79
N GLY A 105 10.61 -2.47 -8.94
CA GLY A 105 10.29 -1.73 -10.15
C GLY A 105 8.88 -1.99 -10.69
N GLU A 106 8.39 -3.22 -10.64
CA GLU A 106 7.03 -3.55 -11.10
C GLU A 106 5.97 -2.92 -10.19
N MET A 107 6.17 -3.04 -8.87
CA MET A 107 5.31 -2.40 -7.89
C MET A 107 5.27 -0.87 -8.09
N ALA A 108 6.44 -0.25 -8.30
CA ALA A 108 6.55 1.19 -8.53
C ALA A 108 5.83 1.63 -9.82
N ARG A 109 5.91 0.85 -10.91
CA ARG A 109 5.17 1.16 -12.15
C ARG A 109 3.65 1.21 -11.93
N MET A 110 3.10 0.20 -11.26
CA MET A 110 1.66 0.13 -10.99
C MET A 110 1.19 1.29 -10.08
N VAL A 111 1.98 1.59 -9.04
CA VAL A 111 1.70 2.70 -8.12
C VAL A 111 1.83 4.04 -8.83
N GLU A 112 2.85 4.24 -9.65
CA GLU A 112 3.05 5.48 -10.40
C GLU A 112 1.89 5.76 -11.36
N TRP A 113 1.41 4.74 -12.07
CA TRP A 113 0.24 4.89 -12.94
C TRP A 113 -0.97 5.41 -12.16
N PHE A 114 -1.26 4.79 -11.00
CA PHE A 114 -2.32 5.24 -10.10
C PHE A 114 -2.12 6.69 -9.60
N LEU A 115 -0.89 7.06 -9.23
CA LEU A 115 -0.58 8.42 -8.76
C LEU A 115 -0.80 9.46 -9.85
N ARG A 116 -0.38 9.18 -11.09
CA ARG A 116 -0.57 10.06 -12.25
C ARG A 116 -2.05 10.24 -12.59
N GLU A 117 -2.85 9.17 -12.56
CA GLU A 117 -4.30 9.28 -12.75
C GLU A 117 -4.95 10.16 -11.67
N ARG A 118 -4.57 9.97 -10.41
CA ARG A 118 -5.12 10.74 -9.29
C ARG A 118 -4.75 12.21 -9.37
N MET A 119 -3.50 12.53 -9.75
CA MET A 119 -3.05 13.88 -10.05
C MET A 119 -3.88 14.52 -11.17
N ALA A 120 -4.09 13.80 -12.28
CA ALA A 120 -4.86 14.30 -13.42
C ALA A 120 -6.32 14.62 -13.03
N LEU A 121 -6.95 13.75 -12.24
CA LEU A 121 -8.31 13.97 -11.72
C LEU A 121 -8.39 15.22 -10.84
N ARG A 122 -7.45 15.40 -9.91
CA ARG A 122 -7.39 16.61 -9.04
C ARG A 122 -7.23 17.89 -9.86
N ARG A 123 -6.38 17.88 -10.88
CA ARG A 123 -6.17 19.03 -11.78
C ARG A 123 -7.42 19.35 -12.59
N ALA A 124 -8.18 18.34 -13.00
CA ALA A 124 -9.44 18.53 -13.70
C ALA A 124 -10.52 19.13 -12.78
N GLU A 125 -10.56 18.72 -11.52
CA GLU A 125 -11.46 19.29 -10.49
C GLU A 125 -11.11 20.74 -10.17
N ALA A 126 -9.83 21.10 -10.08
CA ALA A 126 -9.38 22.46 -9.79
C ALA A 126 -9.60 23.48 -10.93
N ARG A 127 -9.91 23.01 -12.14
CA ARG A 127 -10.21 23.86 -13.31
C ARG A 127 -11.71 24.14 -13.50
N ARG A 128 -12.57 23.55 -12.66
CA ARG A 128 -14.02 23.78 -12.64
C ARG A 128 -14.36 24.85 -11.63
#